data_AF-A0A2E2VR37-F1
#
_entry.id   AF-A0A2E2VR37-F1
#
_cell.length_a   1.000
_cell.length_b   1.000
_cell.length_c   1.000
_cell.angle_alpha   90.00
_cell.angle_beta   90.00
_cell.angle_gamma   90.00
#
_symmetry.space_group_name_H-M   'P 1'
#
loop_
_entity.id
_entity.type
_entity.pdbx_description
1 polymer ?
#
loop_
_entity_poly.entity_id
_entity_poly.type
_entity_poly.pdbx_seq_one_letter_code
_entity_poly.pdbx_strand_id
1 'polypeptide(L)' 'MPEVDGFKVFISAKNMLSPMPVFMMITGENDSARVKQAVAAGVDGYIVKPVNFDNFKAQVARAIRHKKESS' A
#
# COMPACT_ATOMS: atom_id res chain seq x y z
N MET A 1 9.27 9.82 0.90
CA MET A 1 9.55 11.19 0.43
C MET A 1 9.60 12.06 1.67
N PRO A 2 10.60 12.93 1.85
CA PRO A 2 10.75 13.70 3.07
C PRO A 2 9.57 14.64 3.36
N GLU A 3 8.84 15.08 2.33
CA GLU A 3 7.75 16.07 2.48
C GLU A 3 6.34 15.52 2.26
N VAL A 4 6.21 14.35 1.63
CA VAL A 4 4.91 13.79 1.23
C VAL A 4 4.59 12.55 2.06
N ASP A 5 3.50 12.64 2.83
CA ASP A 5 2.94 11.51 3.57
C ASP A 5 2.21 10.56 2.59
N GLY A 6 2.72 9.33 2.47
CA GLY A 6 2.16 8.31 1.58
C GLY A 6 0.68 8.00 1.85
N PHE A 7 0.19 8.21 3.07
CA PHE A 7 -1.22 8.04 3.40
C PHE A 7 -2.09 9.13 2.76
N LYS A 8 -1.64 10.40 2.77
CA LYS A 8 -2.36 11.49 2.08
C LYS A 8 -2.46 11.22 0.59
N VAL A 9 -1.40 10.69 -0.01
CA VAL A 9 -1.39 10.28 -1.42
C VAL A 9 -2.44 9.20 -1.68
N PHE A 10 -2.56 8.20 -0.81
CA PHE A 10 -3.58 7.16 -0.94
C PHE A 10 -5.01 7.72 -0.92
N ILE A 11 -5.31 8.61 0.03
CA ILE A 11 -6.64 9.24 0.13
C ILE A 11 -6.96 10.06 -1.12
N SER A 12 -6.01 10.87 -1.60
CA SER A 12 -6.20 11.64 -2.83
C SER A 12 -6.41 10.73 -4.05
N ALA A 13 -5.62 9.66 -4.18
CA ALA A 13 -5.76 8.70 -5.26
C ALA A 13 -7.13 7.99 -5.24
N LYS A 14 -7.62 7.57 -4.07
CA LYS A 14 -8.93 6.94 -3.90
C LYS A 14 -10.09 7.85 -4.34
N ASN A 15 -9.94 9.16 -4.18
CA ASN A 15 -10.96 10.14 -4.59
C ASN A 15 -10.86 10.53 -6.07
N MET A 16 -9.68 10.41 -6.68
CA MET A 16 -9.42 10.87 -8.05
C MET A 16 -9.43 9.74 -9.08
N LEU A 17 -9.08 8.51 -8.69
CA LEU A 17 -8.89 7.39 -9.60
C LEU A 17 -10.05 6.41 -9.49
N SER A 18 -10.75 6.19 -10.61
CA SER A 18 -11.75 5.14 -10.75
C SER A 18 -11.56 4.43 -12.11
N PRO A 19 -11.27 3.12 -12.13
CA PRO A 19 -11.08 2.25 -10.96
C PRO A 19 -9.76 2.56 -10.23
N MET A 20 -9.76 2.38 -8.91
CA MET A 20 -8.56 2.55 -8.09
C MET A 20 -7.55 1.43 -8.40
N PRO A 21 -6.31 1.74 -8.82
CA PRO A 21 -5.28 0.73 -9.05
C PRO A 21 -4.87 0.04 -7.74
N VAL A 22 -4.10 -1.05 -7.86
CA VAL A 22 -3.45 -1.69 -6.72
C VAL A 22 -2.50 -0.68 -6.06
N PHE A 23 -2.72 -0.39 -4.77
CA PHE A 23 -1.90 0.54 -4.00
C PHE A 23 -1.16 -0.18 -2.89
N MET A 24 0.17 -0.12 -2.93
CA MET A 24 1.03 -0.65 -1.89
C MET A 24 1.89 0.46 -1.28
N MET A 25 2.03 0.43 0.03
CA MET A 25 2.80 1.43 0.78
C MET A 25 4.13 0.83 1.24
N ILE A 26 5.24 1.56 1.03
CA ILE A 26 6.59 1.13 1.43
C ILE A 26 7.15 2.11 2.46
N THR A 27 7.50 1.65 3.66
CA THR A 27 7.96 2.52 4.77
C THR A 27 9.34 2.16 5.30
N GLY A 28 9.99 3.08 6.01
CA GLY A 28 11.05 2.76 6.99
C GLY A 28 10.48 2.30 8.34
N GLU A 29 11.32 1.69 9.17
CA GLU A 29 10.94 0.97 10.40
C GLU A 29 10.18 1.84 11.43
N ASN A 30 9.24 1.20 12.14
CA ASN A 30 8.48 1.68 13.31
C ASN A 30 7.32 2.68 13.14
N ASP A 31 6.51 2.54 12.08
CA ASP A 31 5.19 3.18 12.05
C ASP A 31 4.03 2.18 12.03
N SER A 32 4.00 1.32 13.05
CA SER A 32 2.94 0.33 13.25
C SER A 32 1.55 0.97 13.36
N ALA A 33 1.47 2.22 13.83
CA ALA A 33 0.25 3.01 13.82
C ALA A 33 -0.20 3.33 12.39
N ARG A 34 0.70 3.83 11.53
CA ARG A 34 0.40 4.06 10.10
C ARG A 34 0.08 2.77 9.36
N VAL A 35 0.72 1.64 9.68
CA VAL A 35 0.36 0.32 9.10
C VAL A 35 -1.11 0.02 9.38
N LYS A 36 -1.53 0.12 10.65
CA LYS A 36 -2.92 -0.15 11.05
C LYS A 36 -3.90 0.79 10.37
N GLN A 37 -3.57 2.08 10.29
CA GLN A 37 -4.38 3.08 9.60
C GLN A 37 -4.51 2.78 8.10
N ALA A 38 -3.41 2.42 7.45
CA ALA A 38 -3.40 2.09 6.02
C ALA A 38 -4.25 0.84 5.73
N VAL A 39 -4.09 -0.22 6.54
CA VAL A 39 -4.91 -1.43 6.44
C VAL A 39 -6.40 -1.11 6.64
N ALA A 40 -6.74 -0.30 7.65
CA ALA A 40 -8.13 0.12 7.90
C ALA A 40 -8.71 0.97 6.75
N ALA A 41 -7.87 1.75 6.07
CA ALA A 41 -8.29 2.57 4.92
C ALA A 41 -8.49 1.76 3.62
N GLY A 42 -8.09 0.49 3.61
CA GLY A 42 -8.24 -0.44 2.49
C GLY A 42 -7.10 -0.38 1.48
N VAL A 43 -5.85 -0.16 1.93
CA VAL A 43 -4.69 -0.35 1.04
C VAL A 43 -4.53 -1.83 0.69
N ASP A 44 -4.05 -2.12 -0.51
CA ASP A 44 -3.92 -3.50 -1.01
C ASP A 44 -2.68 -4.22 -0.44
N GLY A 45 -1.71 -3.47 0.10
CA GLY A 45 -0.54 -4.05 0.75
C GLY A 45 0.39 -3.04 1.43
N TYR A 46 1.26 -3.56 2.30
CA TYR A 46 2.25 -2.78 3.03
C TYR A 46 3.59 -3.52 3.11
N ILE A 47 4.69 -2.80 2.90
CA ILE A 47 6.05 -3.35 2.88
C ILE A 47 6.96 -2.49 3.76
N VAL A 48 7.61 -3.14 4.73
CA VAL A 48 8.61 -2.50 5.60
C VAL A 48 9.99 -2.64 4.96
N LYS A 49 10.79 -1.58 5.00
CA LYS A 49 12.20 -1.59 4.58
C LYS A 49 13.08 -2.26 5.65
N PRO A 50 14.18 -2.94 5.25
CA PRO A 50 14.66 -3.09 3.88
C PRO A 50 13.81 -4.07 3.07
N VAL A 51 13.55 -3.73 1.81
CA VAL A 51 12.73 -4.56 0.93
C VAL A 51 13.59 -5.71 0.40
N ASN A 52 13.24 -6.95 0.77
CA ASN A 52 13.75 -8.13 0.08
C ASN A 52 12.96 -8.31 -1.23
N PHE A 53 13.67 -8.45 -2.36
CA PHE A 53 13.06 -8.50 -3.69
C PHE A 53 12.16 -9.73 -3.92
N ASP A 54 12.49 -10.87 -3.33
CA ASP A 54 11.66 -12.08 -3.44
C ASP A 54 10.37 -11.94 -2.64
N ASN A 55 10.46 -11.38 -1.43
CA ASN A 55 9.28 -11.05 -0.64
C ASN A 55 8.42 -9.98 -1.33
N PHE A 56 9.05 -8.96 -1.93
CA PHE A 56 8.36 -7.92 -2.68
C PHE A 56 7.52 -8.50 -3.82
N LYS A 57 8.12 -9.35 -4.67
CA LYS A 57 7.41 -10.02 -5.77
C LYS A 57 6.20 -10.81 -5.27
N ALA A 58 6.36 -11.58 -4.19
CA ALA A 58 5.28 -12.36 -3.60
C ALA A 58 4.13 -11.47 -3.09
N GLN A 59 4.44 -10.37 -2.40
CA GLN A 59 3.45 -9.42 -1.90
C GLN A 59 2.72 -8.69 -3.03
N VAL A 60 3.43 -8.24 -4.06
CA VAL A 60 2.85 -7.60 -5.25
C VAL A 60 1.87 -8.56 -5.94
N ALA A 61 2.29 -9.80 -6.19
CA ALA A 61 1.44 -10.81 -6.83
C ALA A 61 0.17 -11.08 -6.01
N ARG A 62 0.30 -11.16 -4.68
CA ARG A 62 -0.84 -11.32 -3.77
C ARG A 62 -1.79 -10.13 -3.83
N ALA A 63 -1.30 -8.89 -3.82
CA ALA A 63 -2.11 -7.69 -3.88
C ALA A 63 -2.90 -7.59 -5.20
N ILE A 64 -2.24 -7.86 -6.33
CA ILE A 64 -2.89 -7.89 -7.66
C ILE A 64 -4.00 -8.94 -7.70
N ARG A 65 -3.76 -10.13 -7.14
CA ARG A 65 -4.75 -11.20 -7.13
C ARG A 65 -5.99 -10.83 -6.29
N HIS A 66 -5.81 -10.31 -5.07
CA HIS A 66 -6.95 -9.92 -4.22
C HIS A 66 -7.80 -8.82 -4.85
N LYS A 67 -7.18 -7.86 -5.56
CA LYS A 67 -7.90 -6.80 -6.27
C LYS A 67 -8.81 -7.35 -7.36
N LYS A 68 -8.32 -8.33 -8.14
CA LYS A 68 -9.12 -9.00 -9.19
C LYS A 68 -10.30 -9.78 -8.62
N GLU A 69 -10.17 -10.32 -7.40
CA GLU A 69 -11.23 -11.09 -6.74
C GLU A 69 -12.27 -10.18 -6.04
N SER A 70 -11.94 -8.90 -5.80
CA SER A 70 -12.78 -7.92 -5.09
C SER A 70 -13.42 -6.86 -6.01
N SER A 71 -13.17 -6.93 -7.32
CA SER A 71 -13.71 -6.02 -8.36
C SER A 71 -14.79 -6.68 -9.21
#